data_AF-A0A835QN55-F1
#
_entry.id   AF-A0A835QN55-F1
#
_cell.length_a   1.000
_cell.length_b   1.000
_cell.length_c   1.000
_cell.angle_alpha   90.00
_cell.angle_beta   90.00
_cell.angle_gamma   90.00
#
_symmetry.space_group_name_H-M   'P 1'
#
loop_
_entity.id
_entity.type
_entity.pdbx_description
1 polymer ?
#
loop_
_entity_poly.entity_id
_entity_poly.type
_entity_poly.pdbx_seq_one_letter_code
_entity_poly.pdbx_strand_id
1 'polypeptide(L)'
;MATWVEHQRQQNGSKDVDEEACMYAIHLVGMTVLPMTLRAAVELGVFEHIQAAGPDSYLTAEDLAARLGTSNPLAPVMIERILRLLTSYSILNFADTVDGEGRTVRSYCATHVCKFLAPNQDGVSMAPLVLMNTNKILMESWYHMKDAVTNGGVPFNIAHGMNAFEYYGKDPNFNQVFNEERYKGFEDVNVLIDVGGGIGGNISMIIAK
;
A
#
# COMPACT_ATOMS: atom_id res chain seq x y z
N MET A 1 22.31 -49.85 4.54
CA MET A 1 21.85 -49.02 3.39
C MET A 1 20.64 -48.17 3.77
N ALA A 2 19.65 -48.70 4.53
CA ALA A 2 18.51 -47.92 5.04
C ALA A 2 18.91 -46.72 5.94
N THR A 3 19.89 -46.88 6.81
CA THR A 3 20.34 -45.84 7.75
C THR A 3 21.04 -44.64 7.11
N TRP A 4 21.70 -44.83 5.96
CA TRP A 4 22.34 -43.74 5.22
C TRP A 4 21.34 -42.89 4.45
N VAL A 5 20.29 -43.51 3.90
CA VAL A 5 19.22 -42.81 3.20
C VAL A 5 18.36 -42.00 4.18
N GLU A 6 18.07 -42.53 5.36
CA GLU A 6 17.36 -41.79 6.42
C GLU A 6 18.18 -40.62 6.96
N HIS A 7 19.48 -40.81 7.17
CA HIS A 7 20.37 -39.74 7.61
C HIS A 7 20.51 -38.63 6.56
N GLN A 8 20.63 -38.98 5.27
CA GLN A 8 20.62 -37.99 4.19
C GLN A 8 19.27 -37.30 4.06
N ARG A 9 18.15 -38.00 4.26
CA ARG A 9 16.80 -37.40 4.19
C ARG A 9 16.53 -36.44 5.34
N GLN A 10 17.02 -36.74 6.54
CA GLN A 10 16.97 -35.84 7.70
C GLN A 10 17.92 -34.65 7.53
N GLN A 11 19.14 -34.85 7.02
CA GLN A 11 20.07 -33.75 6.72
C GLN A 11 19.54 -32.85 5.60
N ASN A 12 18.99 -33.40 4.52
CA ASN A 12 18.37 -32.61 3.46
C ASN A 12 17.12 -31.88 3.99
N GLY A 13 16.28 -32.53 4.80
CA GLY A 13 15.11 -31.89 5.41
C GLY A 13 15.48 -30.75 6.36
N SER A 14 16.54 -30.90 7.17
CA SER A 14 17.06 -29.83 8.03
C SER A 14 17.66 -28.68 7.22
N LYS A 15 18.38 -29.00 6.15
CA LYS A 15 18.99 -28.00 5.26
C LYS A 15 17.93 -27.18 4.52
N ASP A 16 16.85 -27.83 4.08
CA ASP A 16 15.71 -27.20 3.41
C ASP A 16 14.96 -26.24 4.36
N VAL A 17 14.78 -26.64 5.62
CA VAL A 17 14.18 -25.79 6.66
C VAL A 17 15.05 -24.56 6.99
N ASP A 18 16.36 -24.73 7.14
CA ASP A 18 17.27 -23.62 7.41
C ASP A 18 17.35 -22.65 6.23
N GLU A 19 17.29 -23.16 4.99
CA GLU A 19 17.26 -22.36 3.77
C GLU A 19 15.95 -21.57 3.66
N GLU A 20 14.80 -22.19 3.90
CA GLU A 20 13.50 -21.50 3.92
C GLU A 20 13.45 -20.42 5.01
N ALA A 21 13.96 -20.72 6.21
CA ALA A 21 14.05 -19.75 7.30
C ALA A 21 14.97 -18.57 6.95
N CYS A 22 16.09 -18.83 6.29
CA CYS A 22 17.00 -17.79 5.79
C CYS A 22 16.30 -16.89 4.75
N MET A 23 15.59 -17.49 3.79
CA MET A 23 14.83 -16.75 2.78
C MET A 23 13.70 -15.91 3.40
N TYR A 24 13.01 -16.44 4.41
CA TYR A 24 12.02 -15.68 5.15
C TYR A 24 12.64 -14.52 5.92
N ALA A 25 13.79 -14.72 6.57
CA ALA A 25 14.52 -13.65 7.24
C ALA A 25 14.95 -12.53 6.25
N ILE A 26 15.41 -12.89 5.06
CA ILE A 26 15.72 -11.93 3.98
C ILE A 26 14.47 -11.15 3.57
N HIS A 27 13.32 -11.81 3.44
CA HIS A 27 12.05 -11.15 3.16
C HIS A 27 11.68 -10.16 4.29
N LEU A 28 11.81 -10.58 5.56
CA LEU A 28 11.54 -9.71 6.71
C LEU A 28 12.42 -8.44 6.71
N VAL A 29 13.71 -8.58 6.41
CA VAL A 29 14.64 -7.43 6.30
C VAL A 29 14.21 -6.45 5.20
N GLY A 30 13.62 -6.95 4.11
CA GLY A 30 13.14 -6.17 2.98
C GLY A 30 11.72 -5.62 3.11
N MET A 31 11.00 -5.86 4.22
CA MET A 31 9.57 -5.54 4.33
C MET A 31 9.23 -4.05 4.11
N THR A 32 10.16 -3.14 4.37
CA THR A 32 9.94 -1.70 4.15
C THR A 32 9.85 -1.33 2.67
N VAL A 33 10.38 -2.17 1.77
CA VAL A 33 10.40 -1.88 0.33
C VAL A 33 8.99 -1.88 -0.25
N LEU A 34 8.12 -2.81 0.14
CA LEU A 34 6.75 -2.87 -0.36
C LEU A 34 5.92 -1.60 -0.04
N PRO A 35 5.73 -1.19 1.23
CA PRO A 35 4.89 -0.03 1.56
C PRO A 35 5.43 1.25 0.94
N MET A 36 6.76 1.42 0.87
CA MET A 36 7.37 2.60 0.25
C MET A 36 7.23 2.58 -1.29
N THR A 37 7.25 1.41 -1.91
CA THR A 37 6.98 1.27 -3.35
C THR A 37 5.50 1.51 -3.66
N LEU A 38 4.61 1.02 -2.81
CA LEU A 38 3.17 1.27 -2.91
C LEU A 38 2.86 2.76 -2.79
N ARG A 39 3.50 3.46 -1.83
CA ARG A 39 3.44 4.92 -1.71
C ARG A 39 3.84 5.59 -3.03
N ALA A 40 4.99 5.23 -3.59
CA ALA A 40 5.44 5.81 -4.85
C ALA A 40 4.45 5.56 -6.00
N ALA A 41 3.87 4.36 -6.09
CA ALA A 41 2.86 4.04 -7.10
C ALA A 41 1.57 4.88 -6.94
N VAL A 42 1.15 5.14 -5.69
CA VAL A 42 0.05 6.07 -5.39
C VAL A 42 0.41 7.50 -5.80
N GLU A 43 1.59 8.00 -5.42
CA GLU A 43 2.04 9.36 -5.76
C GLU A 43 2.20 9.57 -7.28
N LEU A 44 2.55 8.51 -8.00
CA LEU A 44 2.61 8.48 -9.47
C LEU A 44 1.23 8.25 -10.12
N GLY A 45 0.15 8.07 -9.37
CA GLY A 45 -1.18 7.84 -9.94
C GLY A 45 -1.29 6.55 -10.78
N VAL A 46 -0.46 5.54 -10.49
CA VAL A 46 -0.40 4.30 -11.29
C VAL A 46 -1.77 3.62 -11.33
N PHE A 47 -2.46 3.57 -10.19
CA PHE A 47 -3.75 2.90 -10.08
C PHE A 47 -4.85 3.66 -10.85
N GLU A 48 -4.83 4.98 -10.80
CA GLU A 48 -5.71 5.87 -11.54
C GLU A 48 -5.50 5.73 -13.04
N HIS A 49 -4.26 5.68 -13.50
CA HIS A 49 -3.95 5.50 -14.91
C HIS A 49 -4.40 4.14 -15.45
N ILE A 50 -4.23 3.06 -14.67
CA ILE A 50 -4.71 1.72 -15.01
C ILE A 50 -6.25 1.71 -15.02
N GLN A 51 -6.90 2.26 -13.98
CA GLN A 51 -8.36 2.32 -13.89
C GLN A 51 -8.97 3.14 -15.04
N ALA A 52 -8.33 4.25 -15.42
CA ALA A 52 -8.76 5.11 -16.53
C ALA A 52 -8.58 4.45 -17.91
N ALA A 53 -7.71 3.45 -18.05
CA ALA A 53 -7.61 2.67 -19.28
C ALA A 53 -8.86 1.79 -19.50
N GLY A 54 -9.56 1.42 -18.42
CA GLY A 54 -10.80 0.66 -18.45
C GLY A 54 -10.64 -0.79 -17.98
N PRO A 55 -11.76 -1.49 -17.74
CA PRO A 55 -11.74 -2.90 -17.40
C PRO A 55 -11.06 -3.71 -18.51
N ASP A 56 -10.27 -4.71 -18.12
CA ASP A 56 -9.51 -5.60 -19.02
C ASP A 56 -8.38 -4.94 -19.83
N SER A 57 -8.05 -3.68 -19.56
CA SER A 57 -6.92 -3.01 -20.20
C SER A 57 -5.60 -3.37 -19.55
N TYR A 58 -4.58 -3.54 -20.38
CA TYR A 58 -3.20 -3.75 -19.97
C TYR A 58 -2.36 -2.57 -20.45
N LEU A 59 -1.53 -2.03 -19.56
CA LEU A 59 -0.59 -0.93 -19.86
C LEU A 59 0.84 -1.41 -19.71
N THR A 60 1.70 -1.03 -20.64
CA THR A 60 3.15 -1.19 -20.50
C THR A 60 3.72 -0.12 -19.57
N ALA A 61 4.97 -0.31 -19.13
CA ALA A 61 5.68 0.72 -18.38
C ALA A 61 5.91 1.98 -19.22
N GLU A 62 6.09 1.83 -20.54
CA GLU A 62 6.18 2.91 -21.52
C GLU A 62 4.87 3.70 -21.62
N ASP A 63 3.72 3.02 -21.68
CA ASP A 63 2.41 3.68 -21.70
C ASP A 63 2.19 4.52 -20.45
N LEU A 64 2.53 3.97 -19.28
CA LEU A 64 2.45 4.69 -18.00
C LEU A 64 3.41 5.87 -17.95
N ALA A 65 4.67 5.69 -18.38
CA ALA A 65 5.64 6.78 -18.46
C ALA A 65 5.16 7.92 -19.38
N ALA A 66 4.57 7.58 -20.53
CA ALA A 66 4.00 8.55 -21.46
C ALA A 66 2.82 9.32 -20.84
N ARG A 67 1.93 8.62 -20.11
CA ARG A 67 0.80 9.24 -19.38
C ARG A 67 1.25 10.19 -18.27
N LEU A 68 2.39 9.93 -17.64
CA LEU A 68 2.98 10.82 -16.64
C LEU A 68 3.59 12.10 -17.25
N GLY A 69 3.80 12.14 -18.58
CA GLY A 69 4.41 13.28 -19.26
C GLY A 69 5.84 13.60 -18.80
N THR A 70 6.56 12.59 -18.29
CA THR A 70 7.91 12.78 -17.75
C THR A 70 8.97 12.92 -18.85
N SER A 71 9.96 13.78 -18.63
CA SER A 71 11.12 13.95 -19.50
C SER A 71 12.27 12.99 -19.18
N ASN A 72 12.14 12.18 -18.13
CA ASN A 72 13.18 11.24 -17.70
C ASN A 72 13.23 10.02 -18.64
N PRO A 73 14.30 9.82 -19.43
CA PRO A 73 14.39 8.68 -20.35
C PRO A 73 14.46 7.33 -19.65
N LEU A 74 14.80 7.30 -18.36
CA LEU A 74 14.85 6.08 -17.55
C LEU A 74 13.51 5.77 -16.85
N ALA A 75 12.49 6.63 -16.97
CA ALA A 75 11.23 6.45 -16.29
C ALA A 75 10.53 5.12 -16.60
N PRO A 76 10.44 4.64 -17.87
CA PRO A 76 9.83 3.34 -18.16
C PRO A 76 10.50 2.21 -17.36
N VAL A 77 11.83 2.15 -17.34
CA VAL A 77 12.58 1.13 -16.60
C VAL A 77 12.36 1.21 -15.08
N MET A 78 12.25 2.43 -14.54
CA MET A 78 11.97 2.63 -13.10
C MET A 78 10.54 2.20 -12.75
N ILE A 79 9.57 2.55 -13.58
CA ILE A 79 8.16 2.17 -13.43
C ILE A 79 8.01 0.64 -13.54
N GLU A 80 8.65 0.01 -14.53
CA GLU A 80 8.67 -1.45 -14.69
C GLU A 80 9.11 -2.16 -13.39
N ARG A 81 10.14 -1.64 -12.71
CA ARG A 81 10.61 -2.21 -11.43
C ARG A 81 9.58 -2.07 -10.31
N ILE A 82 8.85 -0.94 -10.27
CA ILE A 82 7.75 -0.71 -9.33
C ILE A 82 6.62 -1.71 -9.62
N LEU A 83 6.15 -1.78 -10.87
CA LEU A 83 5.05 -2.66 -11.29
C LEU A 83 5.37 -4.13 -11.03
N ARG A 84 6.60 -4.55 -11.30
CA ARG A 84 7.06 -5.93 -11.04
C ARG A 84 7.03 -6.28 -9.56
N LEU A 85 7.41 -5.35 -8.66
CA LEU A 85 7.27 -5.58 -7.22
C LEU A 85 5.80 -5.67 -6.82
N LEU A 86 4.95 -4.73 -7.25
CA LEU A 86 3.52 -4.77 -6.92
C LEU A 86 2.85 -6.08 -7.41
N THR A 87 3.27 -6.56 -8.58
CA THR A 87 2.83 -7.83 -9.14
C THR A 87 3.26 -9.03 -8.30
N SER A 88 4.48 -9.03 -7.74
CA SER A 88 4.92 -10.14 -6.87
C SER A 88 4.11 -10.26 -5.58
N TYR A 89 3.39 -9.20 -5.20
CA TYR A 89 2.44 -9.18 -4.08
C TYR A 89 0.98 -9.29 -4.55
N SER A 90 0.73 -9.68 -5.80
CA SER A 90 -0.62 -9.82 -6.39
C SER A 90 -1.46 -8.53 -6.34
N ILE A 91 -0.83 -7.37 -6.20
CA ILE A 91 -1.53 -6.07 -6.25
C ILE A 91 -1.92 -5.78 -7.70
N LEU A 92 -1.04 -6.09 -8.63
CA LEU A 92 -1.27 -6.05 -10.07
C LEU A 92 -1.20 -7.45 -10.66
N ASN A 93 -1.79 -7.64 -11.84
CA ASN A 93 -1.56 -8.80 -12.68
C ASN A 93 -0.80 -8.38 -13.95
N PHE A 94 -0.24 -9.34 -14.68
CA PHE A 94 0.53 -9.07 -15.89
C PHE A 94 0.19 -10.05 -17.02
N ALA A 95 0.44 -9.60 -18.25
CA ALA A 95 0.43 -10.43 -19.44
C ALA A 95 1.69 -10.16 -20.27
N ASP A 96 2.29 -11.23 -20.76
CA ASP A 96 3.43 -11.16 -21.67
C ASP A 96 2.94 -11.36 -23.11
N THR A 97 3.39 -10.48 -24.01
CA THR A 97 3.13 -10.55 -25.45
C THR A 97 4.46 -10.50 -26.20
N VAL A 98 4.44 -10.85 -27.49
CA VAL A 98 5.63 -10.74 -28.36
C VAL A 98 5.36 -9.63 -29.37
N ASP A 99 6.27 -8.66 -29.45
CA ASP A 99 6.15 -7.55 -30.40
C ASP A 99 6.59 -7.95 -31.82
N GLY A 100 6.46 -7.02 -32.77
CA GLY A 100 6.86 -7.23 -34.16
C GLY A 100 8.36 -7.49 -34.39
N GLU A 101 9.20 -7.25 -33.38
CA GLU A 101 10.64 -7.51 -33.39
C GLU A 101 11.00 -8.82 -32.67
N GLY A 102 10.02 -9.57 -32.18
CA GLY A 102 10.22 -10.83 -31.47
C GLY A 102 10.62 -10.65 -30.00
N ARG A 103 10.48 -9.44 -29.43
CA ARG A 103 10.79 -9.17 -28.02
C ARG A 103 9.58 -9.44 -27.15
N THR A 104 9.81 -10.00 -25.96
CA THR A 104 8.77 -10.11 -24.94
C THR A 104 8.47 -8.74 -24.35
N VAL A 105 7.21 -8.32 -24.45
CA VAL A 105 6.69 -7.08 -23.87
C VAL A 105 5.70 -7.45 -22.76
N ARG A 106 6.00 -6.98 -21.55
CA ARG A 106 5.15 -7.15 -20.39
C ARG A 106 4.20 -5.97 -20.25
N SER A 107 2.95 -6.28 -19.96
CA SER A 107 1.90 -5.29 -19.72
C SER A 107 1.16 -5.65 -18.44
N TYR A 108 0.59 -4.65 -17.76
CA TYR A 108 0.06 -4.76 -16.41
C TYR A 108 -1.40 -4.32 -16.35
N CYS A 109 -2.18 -5.01 -15.54
CA CYS A 109 -3.59 -4.66 -15.29
C CYS A 109 -3.91 -4.69 -13.79
N ALA A 110 -5.01 -4.02 -13.44
CA ALA A 110 -5.49 -3.95 -12.08
C ALA A 110 -6.01 -5.31 -11.59
N THR A 111 -5.73 -5.65 -10.34
CA THR A 111 -6.52 -6.65 -9.62
C THR A 111 -7.64 -5.97 -8.82
N HIS A 112 -8.46 -6.75 -8.11
CA HIS A 112 -9.56 -6.22 -7.31
C HIS A 112 -9.10 -5.24 -6.23
N VAL A 113 -7.86 -5.36 -5.71
CA VAL A 113 -7.36 -4.45 -4.67
C VAL A 113 -7.17 -3.03 -5.19
N CYS A 114 -6.86 -2.86 -6.48
CA CYS A 114 -6.64 -1.54 -7.10
C CYS A 114 -7.88 -0.64 -7.05
N LYS A 115 -9.09 -1.23 -7.02
CA LYS A 115 -10.35 -0.49 -6.84
C LYS A 115 -10.37 0.35 -5.55
N PHE A 116 -9.64 -0.10 -4.53
CA PHE A 116 -9.53 0.60 -3.25
C PHE A 116 -8.31 1.51 -3.19
N LEU A 117 -7.40 1.47 -4.16
CA LEU A 117 -6.16 2.26 -4.20
C LEU A 117 -6.23 3.43 -5.18
N ALA A 118 -7.31 3.57 -5.94
CA ALA A 118 -7.63 4.71 -6.77
C ALA A 118 -9.02 5.27 -6.38
N PRO A 119 -9.29 6.58 -6.58
CA PRO A 119 -10.57 7.18 -6.27
C PRO A 119 -11.74 6.46 -6.95
N ASN A 120 -12.78 6.16 -6.17
CA ASN A 120 -14.05 5.65 -6.67
C ASN A 120 -14.92 6.79 -7.24
N GLN A 121 -16.19 6.50 -7.55
CA GLN A 121 -17.13 7.49 -8.10
C GLN A 121 -17.38 8.69 -7.15
N ASP A 122 -17.24 8.47 -5.85
CA ASP A 122 -17.38 9.50 -4.82
C ASP A 122 -16.06 10.23 -4.54
N GLY A 123 -14.97 9.89 -5.27
CA GLY A 123 -13.64 10.47 -5.09
C GLY A 123 -12.84 9.86 -3.94
N VAL A 124 -13.29 8.74 -3.37
CA VAL A 124 -12.74 8.12 -2.15
C VAL A 124 -11.86 6.91 -2.46
N SER A 125 -10.78 6.72 -1.70
CA SER A 125 -9.93 5.52 -1.73
C SER A 125 -9.09 5.34 -0.45
N MET A 126 -8.35 4.24 -0.35
CA MET A 126 -7.35 3.95 0.69
C MET A 126 -5.98 4.56 0.38
N ALA A 127 -5.78 5.22 -0.77
CA ALA A 127 -4.51 5.85 -1.12
C ALA A 127 -4.05 6.88 -0.05
N PRO A 128 -4.91 7.75 0.50
CA PRO A 128 -4.53 8.64 1.59
C PRO A 128 -4.01 7.90 2.85
N LEU A 129 -4.54 6.72 3.17
CA LEU A 129 -4.01 5.89 4.28
C LEU A 129 -2.61 5.36 3.98
N VAL A 130 -2.34 4.96 2.74
CA VAL A 130 -0.98 4.57 2.32
C VAL A 130 -0.02 5.74 2.52
N LEU A 131 -0.40 6.94 2.05
CA LEU A 131 0.41 8.15 2.17
C LEU A 131 0.63 8.57 3.63
N MET A 132 -0.40 8.43 4.49
CA MET A 132 -0.30 8.70 5.93
C MET A 132 0.66 7.74 6.62
N ASN A 133 0.47 6.43 6.43
CA ASN A 133 1.24 5.41 7.14
C ASN A 133 2.72 5.41 6.74
N THR A 134 3.01 5.86 5.52
CA THR A 134 4.37 5.96 4.98
C THR A 134 4.92 7.38 5.06
N ASN A 135 4.19 8.34 5.64
CA ASN A 135 4.66 9.70 5.85
C ASN A 135 5.86 9.70 6.80
N LYS A 136 6.87 10.52 6.52
CA LYS A 136 8.08 10.65 7.35
C LYS A 136 7.75 10.90 8.81
N ILE A 137 6.76 11.74 9.10
CA ILE A 137 6.34 12.11 10.45
C ILE A 137 5.81 10.90 11.22
N LEU A 138 4.91 10.12 10.60
CA LEU A 138 4.43 8.90 11.25
C LEU A 138 5.54 7.87 11.38
N MET A 139 6.33 7.69 10.32
CA MET A 139 7.44 6.75 10.28
C MET A 139 8.50 7.03 11.35
N GLU A 140 8.69 8.31 11.71
CA GLU A 140 9.63 8.72 12.74
C GLU A 140 9.29 8.11 14.11
N SER A 141 8.00 7.90 14.38
CA SER A 141 7.53 7.27 15.62
C SER A 141 8.11 5.87 15.82
N TRP A 142 8.36 5.12 14.75
CA TRP A 142 8.90 3.76 14.85
C TRP A 142 10.33 3.73 15.40
N TYR A 143 11.12 4.80 15.21
CA TYR A 143 12.46 4.90 15.79
C TYR A 143 12.43 5.06 17.32
N HIS A 144 11.33 5.55 17.88
CA HIS A 144 11.14 5.75 19.32
C HIS A 144 10.36 4.62 20.01
N MET A 145 10.03 3.54 19.29
CA MET A 145 9.31 2.40 19.86
C MET A 145 10.08 1.77 21.02
N LYS A 146 11.41 1.59 20.86
CA LYS A 146 12.26 1.06 21.93
C LYS A 146 12.18 1.93 23.18
N ASP A 147 12.32 3.25 23.02
CA ASP A 147 12.33 4.19 24.15
C ASP A 147 10.99 4.21 24.87
N ALA A 148 9.89 4.14 24.13
CA ALA A 148 8.54 4.02 24.72
C ALA A 148 8.39 2.72 25.54
N VAL A 149 8.94 1.60 25.06
CA VAL A 149 8.90 0.32 25.80
C VAL A 149 9.75 0.39 27.07
N THR A 150 10.92 1.03 27.03
CA THR A 150 11.84 1.04 28.18
C THR A 150 11.52 2.14 29.19
N ASN A 151 11.01 3.29 28.75
CA ASN A 151 10.85 4.49 29.57
C ASN A 151 9.39 4.91 29.74
N GLY A 152 8.45 4.21 29.09
CA GLY A 152 7.05 4.60 29.01
C GLY A 152 6.80 5.74 28.02
N GLY A 153 5.52 6.03 27.77
CA GLY A 153 5.08 7.05 26.82
C GLY A 153 4.59 6.50 25.50
N VAL A 154 4.25 7.41 24.58
CA VAL A 154 3.76 7.08 23.23
C VAL A 154 4.85 7.46 22.23
N PRO A 155 5.29 6.56 21.32
CA PRO A 155 6.41 6.84 20.42
C PRO A 155 6.26 8.13 19.60
N PHE A 156 5.05 8.41 19.12
CA PHE A 156 4.76 9.67 18.41
C PHE A 156 4.98 10.90 19.29
N ASN A 157 4.50 10.87 20.54
CA ASN A 157 4.66 11.98 21.48
C ASN A 157 6.13 12.19 21.86
N ILE A 158 6.91 11.10 21.95
CA ILE A 158 8.35 11.16 22.21
C ILE A 158 9.07 11.84 21.04
N ALA A 159 8.71 11.49 19.80
CA ALA A 159 9.31 12.07 18.59
C ALA A 159 8.97 13.57 18.43
N HIS A 160 7.70 13.93 18.65
CA HIS A 160 7.16 15.22 18.19
C HIS A 160 6.72 16.16 19.32
N GLY A 161 6.77 15.73 20.58
CA GLY A 161 6.39 16.53 21.74
C GLY A 161 4.89 16.88 21.84
N MET A 162 4.05 16.33 20.97
CA MET A 162 2.60 16.53 20.92
C MET A 162 1.89 15.23 20.52
N ASN A 163 0.57 15.16 20.72
CA ASN A 163 -0.17 13.97 20.32
C ASN A 163 -0.49 13.96 18.82
N ALA A 164 -0.63 12.76 18.26
CA ALA A 164 -0.88 12.57 16.82
C ALA A 164 -2.21 13.21 16.36
N PHE A 165 -3.22 13.28 17.23
CA PHE A 165 -4.50 13.89 16.90
C PHE A 165 -4.39 15.41 16.72
N GLU A 166 -3.65 16.10 17.59
CA GLU A 166 -3.36 17.53 17.45
C GLU A 166 -2.52 17.84 16.21
N TYR A 167 -1.62 16.92 15.86
CA TYR A 167 -0.78 17.04 14.66
C TYR A 167 -1.61 16.88 13.38
N TYR A 168 -2.31 15.75 13.23
CA TYR A 168 -3.04 15.40 12.01
C TYR A 168 -4.41 16.06 11.90
N GLY A 169 -5.03 16.45 13.01
CA GLY A 169 -6.32 17.15 13.02
C GLY A 169 -6.30 18.51 12.30
N LYS A 170 -5.10 19.04 12.01
CA LYS A 170 -4.90 20.29 11.26
C LYS A 170 -4.63 20.07 9.78
N ASP A 171 -4.41 18.82 9.34
CA ASP A 171 -4.14 18.49 7.95
C ASP A 171 -5.42 18.02 7.25
N PRO A 172 -5.90 18.75 6.24
CA PRO A 172 -7.12 18.42 5.52
C PRO A 172 -7.12 17.03 4.88
N ASN A 173 -5.95 16.56 4.41
CA ASN A 173 -5.84 15.26 3.72
C ASN A 173 -5.98 14.09 4.69
N PHE A 174 -5.58 14.27 5.95
CA PHE A 174 -5.69 13.23 6.98
C PHE A 174 -7.04 13.25 7.68
N ASN A 175 -7.66 14.43 7.83
CA ASN A 175 -9.03 14.50 8.38
C ASN A 175 -10.05 13.75 7.54
N GLN A 176 -9.89 13.68 6.21
CA GLN A 176 -10.80 12.94 5.35
C GLN A 176 -10.75 11.42 5.64
N VAL A 177 -9.55 10.89 5.89
CA VAL A 177 -9.30 9.46 6.12
C VAL A 177 -9.97 8.89 7.37
N PHE A 178 -10.05 9.69 8.44
CA PHE A 178 -10.67 9.25 9.69
C PHE A 178 -12.21 9.26 9.65
N ASN A 179 -12.82 9.76 8.58
CA ASN A 179 -14.25 10.10 8.52
C ASN A 179 -15.10 9.22 7.56
N GLU A 180 -14.70 7.98 7.25
CA GLU A 180 -15.34 7.22 6.16
C GLU A 180 -15.63 5.74 6.49
N GLU A 181 -16.44 5.46 7.51
CA GLU A 181 -17.12 4.15 7.66
C GLU A 181 -18.66 4.30 7.61
N ARG A 182 -19.32 3.58 6.68
CA ARG A 182 -20.79 3.59 6.55
C ARG A 182 -21.42 2.41 7.31
N TYR A 183 -22.11 2.72 8.40
CA TYR A 183 -22.92 1.82 9.21
C TYR A 183 -24.42 2.07 8.98
N LYS A 184 -25.23 1.01 8.83
CA LYS A 184 -26.68 1.12 8.55
C LYS A 184 -27.59 1.23 9.78
N GLY A 185 -27.05 1.24 11.00
CA GLY A 185 -27.86 1.23 12.23
C GLY A 185 -28.49 2.57 12.63
N PHE A 186 -28.45 3.59 11.77
CA PHE A 186 -29.00 4.92 12.05
C PHE A 186 -30.41 5.15 11.49
N GLU A 187 -31.06 4.11 10.97
CA GLU A 187 -32.36 4.22 10.27
C GLU A 187 -33.52 4.68 11.15
N ASP A 188 -33.47 4.40 12.47
CA ASP A 188 -34.53 4.77 13.44
C ASP A 188 -34.04 5.75 14.53
N VAL A 189 -32.93 6.47 14.27
CA VAL A 189 -32.31 7.37 15.25
C VAL A 189 -32.81 8.80 15.08
N ASN A 190 -33.60 9.29 16.04
CA ASN A 190 -34.11 10.68 16.04
C ASN A 190 -33.07 11.74 16.38
N VAL A 191 -32.09 11.40 17.23
CA VAL A 191 -31.03 12.31 17.66
C VAL A 191 -29.72 11.55 17.61
N LEU A 192 -28.86 11.95 16.68
CA LEU A 192 -27.50 11.45 16.57
C LEU A 192 -26.53 12.55 16.99
N ILE A 193 -25.69 12.27 17.98
CA ILE A 193 -24.62 13.18 18.41
C ILE A 193 -23.30 12.50 18.09
N ASP A 194 -22.56 13.07 17.14
CA ASP A 194 -21.23 12.62 16.74
C ASP A 194 -20.15 13.20 17.66
N VAL A 195 -19.95 12.54 18.81
CA VAL A 195 -18.95 12.96 19.79
C VAL A 195 -17.56 12.61 19.26
N GLY A 196 -16.82 13.63 18.86
CA GLY A 196 -15.50 13.47 18.24
C GLY A 196 -15.53 13.41 16.71
N GLY A 197 -16.64 13.81 16.06
CA GLY A 197 -16.87 13.73 14.61
C GLY A 197 -15.98 14.56 13.68
N GLY A 198 -14.90 15.14 14.18
CA GLY A 198 -14.02 16.01 13.40
C GLY A 198 -14.77 17.15 12.71
N ILE A 199 -14.59 17.27 11.39
CA ILE A 199 -15.26 18.28 10.54
C ILE A 199 -16.69 17.90 10.13
N GLY A 200 -17.25 16.83 10.71
CA GLY A 200 -18.62 16.41 10.46
C GLY A 200 -18.85 15.68 9.14
N GLY A 201 -17.80 15.14 8.51
CA GLY A 201 -17.93 14.33 7.28
C GLY A 201 -18.78 13.09 7.49
N ASN A 202 -18.51 12.34 8.57
CA ASN A 202 -19.28 11.17 8.99
C ASN A 202 -20.76 11.49 9.19
N ILE A 203 -21.07 12.45 10.08
CA ILE A 203 -22.47 12.79 10.37
C ILE A 203 -23.20 13.36 9.15
N SER A 204 -22.51 14.14 8.30
CA SER A 204 -23.08 14.65 7.04
C SER A 204 -23.48 13.52 6.09
N MET A 205 -22.66 12.47 5.98
CA MET A 205 -23.03 11.28 5.20
C MET A 205 -24.17 10.47 5.81
N ILE A 206 -24.28 10.44 7.14
CA ILE A 206 -25.36 9.70 7.83
C ILE A 206 -26.71 10.41 7.65
N ILE A 207 -26.74 11.74 7.69
CA ILE A 207 -27.96 12.54 7.54
C ILE A 207 -28.36 12.78 6.08
N ALA A 208 -27.43 12.73 5.12
CA ALA A 208 -27.69 13.00 3.69
C ALA A 208 -28.41 11.86 2.94
N LYS A 209 -29.21 11.06 3.64
CA LYS A 209 -30.16 10.12 3.04
C LYS A 209 -31.29 10.84 2.31
#